data_AF-A0A932E986-F1
#
_entry.id   AF-A0A932E986-F1
#
_cell.length_a   1.000
_cell.length_b   1.000
_cell.length_c   1.000
_cell.angle_alpha   90.00
_cell.angle_beta   90.00
_cell.angle_gamma   90.00
#
_symmetry.space_group_name_H-M   'P 1'
#
loop_
_entity.id
_entity.type
_entity.pdbx_description
1 polymer ?
#
loop_
_entity_poly.entity_id
_entity_poly.type
_entity_poly.pdbx_seq_one_letter_code
_entity_poly.pdbx_strand_id
1 'polypeptide(L)'
;MSYSLSRHRAFVVCMLLGLVSAAWVASASDNVPRERLSLDLGWKSHLGADWPGALRLDKAGVSAGPAAPDFDDPSWRDMRVPHDWAVELPFDPAAERNHGYKVLGAKYPTNSIGWYRSTFEVPKSDEGKRLWLTSDGIFRDATVWINGWLVCRHESGYSPLRGDITDVLNYGGANTIAVRVDATKFDGWFYEGAGIYRHVSLEKTAPLAIAPIPHTNI
;
A
#
# COMPACT_ATOMS: atom_id res chain seq x y z
N MET A 1 -57.57 21.85 78.88
CA MET A 1 -56.50 22.24 77.94
C MET A 1 -56.36 21.09 76.96
N SER A 2 -56.58 21.17 75.65
CA SER A 2 -56.73 22.28 74.70
C SER A 2 -57.53 21.79 73.48
N TYR A 3 -58.33 22.68 72.90
CA TYR A 3 -58.88 22.58 71.54
C TYR A 3 -57.87 23.15 70.53
N SER A 4 -57.82 22.63 69.29
CA SER A 4 -57.56 23.38 68.03
C SER A 4 -57.50 22.39 66.86
N LEU A 5 -58.57 22.19 66.07
CA LEU A 5 -58.97 22.91 64.85
C LEU A 5 -57.98 22.87 63.68
N SER A 6 -58.52 22.36 62.57
CA SER A 6 -57.95 22.19 61.22
C SER A 6 -57.64 23.52 60.54
N ARG A 7 -56.68 23.51 59.59
CA ARG A 7 -56.73 24.35 58.39
C ARG A 7 -56.05 23.67 57.20
N HIS A 8 -56.84 23.44 56.15
CA HIS A 8 -56.38 23.22 54.79
C HIS A 8 -55.61 24.42 54.26
N ARG A 9 -54.53 24.17 53.51
CA ARG A 9 -54.03 25.08 52.48
C ARG A 9 -53.55 24.25 51.28
N ALA A 10 -54.32 24.34 50.20
CA ALA A 10 -53.90 23.98 48.85
C ALA A 10 -52.76 24.90 48.41
N PHE A 11 -51.75 24.40 47.69
CA PHE A 11 -50.97 25.22 46.76
C PHE A 11 -50.28 24.36 45.69
N VAL A 12 -50.80 24.52 44.47
CA VAL A 12 -50.12 24.60 43.16
C VAL A 12 -49.27 23.42 42.68
N VAL A 13 -49.82 22.78 41.65
CA VAL A 13 -49.15 21.89 40.69
C VAL A 13 -48.13 22.71 39.88
N CYS A 14 -46.84 22.42 40.05
CA CYS A 14 -45.79 22.88 39.12
C CYS A 14 -45.61 21.84 38.01
N MET A 15 -46.17 22.13 36.84
CA MET A 15 -45.89 21.43 35.59
C MET A 15 -44.48 21.81 35.12
N LEU A 16 -43.49 20.96 35.36
CA LEU A 16 -42.17 21.08 34.75
C LEU A 16 -42.20 20.39 33.38
N LEU A 17 -42.45 21.18 32.33
CA LEU A 17 -42.15 20.80 30.96
C LEU A 17 -40.61 20.71 30.82
N GLY A 18 -40.07 19.51 30.98
CA GLY A 18 -38.69 19.21 30.66
C GLY A 18 -38.47 19.33 29.15
N LEU A 19 -37.87 20.43 28.71
CA LEU A 19 -37.27 20.55 27.39
C LEU A 19 -36.10 19.56 27.32
N VAL A 20 -36.34 18.38 26.76
CA VAL A 20 -35.25 17.49 26.31
C VAL A 20 -34.67 18.14 25.06
N SER A 21 -33.67 18.99 25.25
CA SER A 21 -32.83 19.46 24.15
C SER A 21 -32.08 18.24 23.61
N ALA A 22 -32.58 17.68 22.50
CA ALA A 22 -31.81 16.76 21.68
C ALA A 22 -30.62 17.55 21.13
N ALA A 23 -29.50 17.53 21.85
CA ALA A 23 -28.22 17.97 21.33
C ALA A 23 -27.87 17.03 20.18
N TRP A 24 -28.12 17.49 18.96
CA TRP A 24 -27.48 16.91 17.79
C TRP A 24 -25.98 17.10 18.00
N VAL A 25 -25.29 16.03 18.40
CA VAL A 25 -23.85 15.96 18.23
C VAL A 25 -23.66 15.87 16.72
N ALA A 26 -23.53 17.03 16.08
CA ALA A 26 -22.92 17.08 14.77
C ALA A 26 -21.50 16.52 14.97
N SER A 27 -21.30 15.26 14.57
CA SER A 27 -19.96 14.76 14.35
C SER A 27 -19.32 15.75 13.40
N ALA A 28 -18.36 16.53 13.88
CA ALA A 28 -17.47 17.24 12.99
C ALA A 28 -16.93 16.17 12.04
N SER A 29 -17.18 16.33 10.74
CA SER A 29 -16.38 15.59 9.78
C SER A 29 -14.96 16.10 10.01
N ASP A 30 -14.12 15.30 10.66
CA ASP A 30 -12.69 15.60 10.69
C ASP A 30 -12.27 15.62 9.22
N ASN A 31 -12.15 16.83 8.68
CA ASN A 31 -11.75 17.09 7.31
C ASN A 31 -10.24 16.87 7.29
N VAL A 32 -9.81 15.62 7.49
CA VAL A 32 -8.41 15.23 7.41
C VAL A 32 -8.06 15.31 5.94
N PRO A 33 -7.25 16.30 5.51
CA PRO A 33 -6.84 16.39 4.13
C PRO A 33 -6.16 15.08 3.73
N ARG A 34 -6.34 14.68 2.46
CA ARG A 34 -5.63 13.53 1.89
C ARG A 34 -4.14 13.70 2.15
N GLU A 35 -3.53 12.70 2.76
CA GLU A 35 -2.10 12.65 3.01
C GLU A 35 -1.43 11.77 1.96
N ARG A 36 -0.30 12.22 1.40
CA ARG A 36 0.57 11.40 0.53
C ARG A 36 1.96 11.40 1.11
N LEU A 37 2.41 10.24 1.59
CA LEU A 37 3.74 10.04 2.15
C LEU A 37 4.62 9.32 1.13
N SER A 38 5.84 9.79 0.93
CA SER A 38 6.82 9.05 0.11
C SER A 38 7.24 7.78 0.87
N LEU A 39 7.35 6.68 0.12
CA LEU A 39 7.92 5.41 0.56
C LEU A 39 9.18 5.10 -0.25
N ASP A 40 9.94 6.12 -0.66
CA ASP A 40 11.09 5.93 -1.56
C ASP A 40 12.34 5.36 -0.87
N LEU A 41 12.43 5.49 0.45
CA LEU A 41 13.60 5.12 1.25
C LEU A 41 13.43 3.75 1.93
N GLY A 42 14.55 3.15 2.35
CA GLY A 42 14.54 1.92 3.15
C GLY A 42 14.14 0.68 2.36
N TRP A 43 14.55 0.61 1.10
CA TRP A 43 14.35 -0.58 0.27
C TRP A 43 15.57 -1.47 0.29
N LYS A 44 15.31 -2.77 0.15
CA LYS A 44 16.29 -3.79 -0.16
C LYS A 44 15.96 -4.38 -1.52
N SER A 45 16.97 -4.69 -2.33
CA SER A 45 16.77 -5.35 -3.62
C SER A 45 17.62 -6.60 -3.79
N HIS A 46 17.07 -7.53 -4.55
CA HIS A 46 17.74 -8.75 -4.96
C HIS A 46 17.40 -9.06 -6.42
N LEU A 47 18.43 -9.13 -7.25
CA LEU A 47 18.30 -9.55 -8.64
C LEU A 47 18.38 -11.07 -8.72
N GLY A 48 17.40 -11.71 -9.33
CA GLY A 48 17.39 -13.17 -9.47
C GLY A 48 15.99 -13.78 -9.47
N ALA A 49 15.89 -14.95 -10.09
CA ALA A 49 14.69 -15.78 -10.16
C ALA A 49 14.70 -16.92 -9.13
N ASP A 50 15.44 -16.75 -8.02
CA ASP A 50 15.81 -17.84 -7.10
C ASP A 50 14.63 -18.45 -6.35
N TRP A 51 13.49 -17.75 -6.33
CA TRP A 51 12.27 -18.18 -5.64
C TRP A 51 11.10 -18.40 -6.60
N PRO A 52 11.15 -19.42 -7.49
CA PRO A 52 10.08 -19.67 -8.44
C PRO A 52 8.74 -20.01 -7.76
N GLY A 53 8.77 -20.61 -6.57
CA GLY A 53 7.58 -20.94 -5.77
C GLY A 53 7.03 -19.78 -4.93
N ALA A 54 7.70 -18.63 -4.87
CA ALA A 54 7.22 -17.47 -4.12
C ALA A 54 6.07 -16.73 -4.82
N LEU A 55 5.84 -17.02 -6.10
CA LEU A 55 4.70 -16.47 -6.85
C LEU A 55 3.41 -17.23 -6.51
N ARG A 56 2.88 -16.97 -5.32
CA ARG A 56 1.57 -17.45 -4.87
C ARG A 56 0.51 -16.42 -5.22
N LEU A 57 -0.36 -16.79 -6.17
CA LEU A 57 -1.37 -15.89 -6.74
C LEU A 57 -2.75 -16.05 -6.08
N ASP A 58 -2.89 -17.04 -5.21
CA ASP A 58 -4.07 -17.23 -4.39
C ASP A 58 -4.18 -16.13 -3.33
N LYS A 59 -5.36 -15.53 -3.20
CA LYS A 59 -5.67 -14.54 -2.14
C LYS A 59 -5.96 -15.19 -0.78
N ALA A 60 -5.51 -16.43 -0.58
CA ALA A 60 -5.96 -17.30 0.51
C ALA A 60 -5.02 -17.31 1.74
N GLY A 61 -3.92 -16.57 1.74
CA GLY A 61 -3.03 -16.54 2.90
C GLY A 61 -1.66 -15.89 2.67
N VAL A 62 -0.78 -16.10 3.65
CA VAL A 62 0.60 -15.59 3.68
C VAL A 62 1.45 -16.32 2.65
N SER A 63 2.05 -15.55 1.73
CA SER A 63 2.95 -16.06 0.70
C SER A 63 4.28 -16.54 1.28
N ALA A 64 5.02 -17.35 0.51
CA ALA A 64 6.33 -17.88 0.89
C ALA A 64 7.48 -17.10 0.24
N GLY A 65 8.72 -17.38 0.67
CA GLY A 65 9.92 -16.75 0.12
C GLY A 65 9.89 -15.23 0.34
N PRO A 66 10.40 -14.41 -0.59
CA PRO A 66 10.50 -12.97 -0.38
C PRO A 66 9.18 -12.22 -0.27
N ALA A 67 8.04 -12.87 -0.50
CA ALA A 67 6.74 -12.29 -0.23
C ALA A 67 6.31 -12.46 1.24
N ALA A 68 6.89 -13.42 1.98
CA ALA A 68 6.56 -13.68 3.37
C ALA A 68 7.00 -12.52 4.29
N PRO A 69 6.23 -12.18 5.34
CA PRO A 69 6.59 -11.12 6.27
C PRO A 69 7.86 -11.43 7.07
N ASP A 70 8.08 -12.70 7.39
CA ASP A 70 9.21 -13.22 8.18
C ASP A 70 10.42 -13.65 7.33
N PHE A 71 10.40 -13.38 6.02
CA PHE A 71 11.54 -13.66 5.16
C PHE A 71 12.75 -12.80 5.56
N ASP A 72 13.85 -13.49 5.86
CA ASP A 72 15.12 -12.88 6.19
C ASP A 72 15.88 -12.51 4.89
N ASP A 73 16.23 -11.24 4.75
CA ASP A 73 16.89 -10.66 3.58
C ASP A 73 18.25 -9.99 3.91
N PRO A 74 19.14 -10.63 4.70
CA PRO A 74 20.32 -9.97 5.23
C PRO A 74 21.38 -9.72 4.16
N SER A 75 21.36 -10.48 3.06
CA SER A 75 22.29 -10.35 1.94
C SER A 75 21.78 -9.42 0.83
N TRP A 76 20.56 -8.89 0.96
CA TRP A 76 19.99 -8.02 -0.07
C TRP A 76 20.64 -6.64 -0.03
N ARG A 77 20.73 -6.00 -1.20
CA ARG A 77 21.36 -4.68 -1.33
C ARG A 77 20.41 -3.60 -0.81
N ASP A 78 20.83 -2.86 0.21
CA ASP A 78 20.15 -1.64 0.66
C ASP A 78 20.17 -0.56 -0.43
N MET A 79 19.02 0.09 -0.63
CA MET A 79 18.81 1.06 -1.69
C MET A 79 17.59 1.97 -1.43
N ARG A 80 17.33 2.87 -2.38
CA ARG A 80 16.12 3.71 -2.44
C ARG A 80 15.53 3.68 -3.84
N VAL A 81 14.22 3.70 -3.97
CA VAL A 81 13.56 3.90 -5.26
C VAL A 81 13.41 5.41 -5.52
N PRO A 82 13.29 5.89 -6.77
CA PRO A 82 13.33 5.17 -8.05
C PRO A 82 14.64 4.41 -8.33
N HIS A 83 14.54 3.23 -8.94
CA HIS A 83 15.67 2.38 -9.30
C HIS A 83 15.40 1.60 -10.60
N ASP A 84 16.39 1.65 -11.49
CA ASP A 84 16.48 0.85 -12.71
C ASP A 84 17.69 -0.08 -12.57
N TRP A 85 17.47 -1.39 -12.43
CA TRP A 85 18.58 -2.35 -12.34
C TRP A 85 19.19 -2.67 -13.70
N ALA A 86 18.44 -2.49 -14.80
CA ALA A 86 18.92 -2.85 -16.13
C ALA A 86 20.11 -1.98 -16.56
N VAL A 87 20.17 -0.73 -16.07
CA VAL A 87 21.28 0.18 -16.36
C VAL A 87 22.61 -0.34 -15.81
N GLU A 88 22.57 -1.11 -14.73
CA GLU A 88 23.73 -1.68 -14.04
C GLU A 88 24.26 -2.95 -14.73
N LEU A 89 23.47 -3.57 -15.60
CA LEU A 89 23.84 -4.81 -16.29
C LEU A 89 24.92 -4.58 -17.35
N PRO A 90 25.76 -5.58 -17.66
CA PRO A 90 26.70 -5.50 -18.77
C PRO A 90 25.96 -5.47 -20.12
N PHE A 91 26.72 -5.14 -21.17
CA PHE A 91 26.25 -5.19 -22.55
C PHE A 91 26.61 -6.53 -23.21
N ASP A 92 25.72 -7.04 -24.06
CA ASP A 92 25.98 -8.19 -24.93
C ASP A 92 25.40 -7.92 -26.34
N PRO A 93 26.23 -7.99 -27.41
CA PRO A 93 25.75 -7.81 -28.79
C PRO A 93 24.62 -8.75 -29.22
N ALA A 94 24.45 -9.90 -28.56
CA ALA A 94 23.38 -10.86 -28.81
C ALA A 94 22.08 -10.57 -28.02
N ALA A 95 22.11 -9.59 -27.11
CA ALA A 95 20.95 -9.12 -26.37
C ALA A 95 20.02 -8.24 -27.22
N GLU A 96 18.85 -7.91 -26.67
CA GLU A 96 17.82 -7.18 -27.41
C GLU A 96 18.28 -5.76 -27.72
N ARG A 97 18.25 -5.40 -29.01
CA ARG A 97 18.68 -4.09 -29.50
C ARG A 97 17.82 -2.98 -28.92
N ASN A 98 16.51 -3.21 -28.86
CA ASN A 98 15.57 -2.22 -28.37
C ASN A 98 15.80 -1.93 -26.87
N HIS A 99 16.39 -2.86 -26.12
CA HIS A 99 16.81 -2.67 -24.72
C HIS A 99 18.26 -2.22 -24.58
N GLY A 100 18.83 -1.62 -25.63
CA GLY A 100 20.18 -1.07 -25.59
C GLY A 100 21.26 -2.15 -25.39
N TYR A 101 20.99 -3.39 -25.81
CA TYR A 101 21.91 -4.53 -25.68
C TYR A 101 22.27 -4.89 -24.22
N LYS A 102 21.45 -4.49 -23.24
CA LYS A 102 21.61 -4.97 -21.86
C LYS A 102 21.25 -6.46 -21.78
N VAL A 103 21.96 -7.20 -20.93
CA VAL A 103 21.72 -8.65 -20.69
C VAL A 103 20.40 -8.90 -19.92
N LEU A 104 19.28 -8.50 -20.53
CA LEU A 104 17.91 -8.56 -20.03
C LEU A 104 17.02 -9.28 -21.05
N GLY A 105 15.92 -9.87 -20.60
CA GLY A 105 14.92 -10.52 -21.44
C GLY A 105 15.02 -12.06 -21.40
N ALA A 106 14.24 -12.73 -22.25
CA ALA A 106 14.10 -14.19 -22.26
C ALA A 106 15.42 -14.99 -22.35
N LYS A 107 16.48 -14.41 -22.94
CA LYS A 107 17.82 -15.04 -23.00
C LYS A 107 18.60 -14.95 -21.68
N TYR A 108 18.21 -14.04 -20.78
CA TYR A 108 18.87 -13.74 -19.52
C TYR A 108 17.85 -13.80 -18.36
N PRO A 109 17.23 -14.96 -18.09
CA PRO A 109 16.16 -15.08 -17.10
C PRO A 109 16.59 -14.66 -15.69
N THR A 110 17.83 -14.95 -15.30
CA THR A 110 18.38 -14.56 -13.99
C THR A 110 18.50 -13.05 -13.80
N ASN A 111 18.66 -12.28 -14.88
CA ASN A 111 18.76 -10.82 -14.84
C ASN A 111 17.41 -10.13 -15.06
N SER A 112 16.38 -10.89 -15.42
CA SER A 112 15.07 -10.36 -15.85
C SER A 112 14.07 -10.27 -14.71
N ILE A 113 14.31 -10.94 -13.59
CA ILE A 113 13.45 -10.92 -12.42
C ILE A 113 14.20 -10.21 -11.28
N GLY A 114 13.54 -9.21 -10.71
CA GLY A 114 14.03 -8.47 -9.55
C GLY A 114 13.03 -8.50 -8.43
N TRP A 115 13.52 -8.55 -7.20
CA TRP A 115 12.72 -8.40 -6.00
C TRP A 115 13.11 -7.14 -5.23
N TYR A 116 12.11 -6.52 -4.64
CA TYR A 116 12.24 -5.39 -3.74
C TYR A 116 11.47 -5.66 -2.45
N ARG A 117 12.07 -5.32 -1.31
CA ARG A 117 11.43 -5.40 0.00
C ARG A 117 11.64 -4.10 0.76
N SER A 118 10.65 -3.69 1.54
CA SER A 118 10.75 -2.53 2.43
C SER A 118 9.81 -2.69 3.61
N THR A 119 10.12 -2.01 4.71
CA THR A 119 9.29 -1.99 5.92
C THR A 119 8.86 -0.57 6.22
N PHE A 120 7.61 -0.41 6.64
CA PHE A 120 7.05 0.89 7.02
C PHE A 120 6.10 0.75 8.20
N GLU A 121 6.01 1.80 9.00
CA GLU A 121 5.14 1.85 10.18
C GLU A 121 3.81 2.51 9.82
N VAL A 122 2.70 1.95 10.33
CA VAL A 122 1.38 2.59 10.26
C VAL A 122 0.91 2.84 11.68
N PRO A 123 0.69 4.11 12.10
CA PRO A 123 0.25 4.40 13.45
C PRO A 123 -1.17 3.90 13.70
N LYS A 124 -1.48 3.52 14.94
CA LYS A 124 -2.84 3.08 15.33
C LYS A 124 -3.90 4.15 15.08
N SER A 125 -3.53 5.43 15.07
CA SER A 125 -4.43 6.54 14.73
C SER A 125 -4.93 6.55 13.28
N ASP A 126 -4.32 5.74 12.40
CA ASP A 126 -4.79 5.57 11.02
C ASP A 126 -5.84 4.45 10.87
N GLU A 127 -6.16 3.73 11.95
CA GLU A 127 -7.22 2.72 11.97
C GLU A 127 -8.57 3.35 11.60
N GLY A 128 -9.29 2.73 10.67
CA GLY A 128 -10.55 3.26 10.10
C GLY A 128 -10.39 4.21 8.92
N LYS A 129 -9.17 4.61 8.55
CA LYS A 129 -8.88 5.32 7.28
C LYS A 129 -8.79 4.33 6.11
N ARG A 130 -8.84 4.83 4.87
CA ARG A 130 -8.46 4.06 3.67
C ARG A 130 -7.02 4.36 3.31
N LEU A 131 -6.22 3.31 3.16
CA LEU A 131 -4.80 3.39 2.85
C LEU A 131 -4.52 2.71 1.52
N TRP A 132 -3.80 3.41 0.65
CA TRP A 132 -3.45 2.96 -0.69
C TRP A 132 -1.94 2.98 -0.88
N LEU A 133 -1.40 1.88 -1.39
CA LEU A 133 -0.05 1.88 -1.95
C LEU A 133 -0.13 2.30 -3.41
N THR A 134 0.59 3.35 -3.78
CA THR A 134 0.67 3.85 -5.15
C THR A 134 2.12 3.84 -5.61
N SER A 135 2.40 3.25 -6.78
CA SER A 135 3.64 3.47 -7.52
C SER A 135 3.34 4.16 -8.85
N ASP A 136 4.11 5.19 -9.18
CA ASP A 136 3.91 5.95 -10.42
C ASP A 136 4.39 5.19 -11.67
N GLY A 137 5.05 4.03 -11.50
CA GLY A 137 5.45 3.13 -12.57
C GLY A 137 6.49 2.10 -12.12
N ILE A 138 6.28 0.84 -12.52
CA ILE A 138 7.17 -0.29 -12.28
C ILE A 138 7.30 -1.06 -13.58
N PHE A 139 8.51 -1.13 -14.14
CA PHE A 139 8.75 -1.79 -15.42
C PHE A 139 9.33 -3.20 -15.20
N ARG A 140 8.61 -4.29 -15.46
CA ARG A 140 7.17 -4.45 -15.76
C ARG A 140 6.63 -5.72 -15.07
N ASP A 141 5.39 -6.13 -15.34
CA ASP A 141 4.74 -7.31 -14.73
C ASP A 141 4.93 -7.36 -13.20
N ALA A 142 4.66 -6.24 -12.55
CA ALA A 142 4.79 -6.10 -11.11
C ALA A 142 3.76 -6.96 -10.38
N THR A 143 4.19 -7.62 -9.31
CA THR A 143 3.32 -8.29 -8.35
C THR A 143 3.68 -7.78 -6.96
N VAL A 144 2.69 -7.32 -6.20
CA VAL A 144 2.88 -6.62 -4.94
C VAL A 144 2.17 -7.32 -3.79
N TRP A 145 2.91 -7.56 -2.72
CA TRP A 145 2.41 -8.12 -1.47
C TRP A 145 2.60 -7.16 -0.30
N ILE A 146 1.64 -7.19 0.63
CA ILE A 146 1.72 -6.53 1.93
C ILE A 146 1.53 -7.59 3.01
N ASN A 147 2.50 -7.71 3.92
CA ASN A 147 2.47 -8.70 5.01
C ASN A 147 2.19 -10.14 4.51
N GLY A 148 2.67 -10.48 3.31
CA GLY A 148 2.43 -11.78 2.67
C GLY A 148 1.15 -11.91 1.85
N TRP A 149 0.25 -10.93 1.91
CA TRP A 149 -1.00 -10.92 1.15
C TRP A 149 -0.80 -10.31 -0.23
N LEU A 150 -1.23 -11.01 -1.29
CA LEU A 150 -1.23 -10.45 -2.64
C LEU A 150 -2.26 -9.32 -2.75
N VAL A 151 -1.79 -8.10 -2.99
CA VAL A 151 -2.65 -6.91 -3.08
C VAL A 151 -2.92 -6.53 -4.53
N CYS A 152 -1.88 -6.47 -5.35
CA CYS A 152 -1.99 -5.91 -6.70
C CYS A 152 -1.04 -6.60 -7.67
N ARG A 153 -1.46 -6.64 -8.94
CA ARG A 153 -0.66 -7.06 -10.10
C ARG A 153 -0.82 -6.03 -11.18
N HIS A 154 0.25 -5.79 -11.93
CA HIS A 154 0.21 -4.82 -13.01
C HIS A 154 1.18 -5.19 -14.11
N GLU A 155 0.64 -5.47 -15.30
CA GLU A 155 1.45 -5.86 -16.46
C GLU A 155 2.16 -4.65 -17.10
N SER A 156 1.53 -3.48 -17.02
CA SER A 156 2.04 -2.28 -17.68
C SER A 156 3.24 -1.70 -16.96
N GLY A 157 4.29 -1.42 -17.71
CA GLY A 157 5.47 -0.73 -17.20
C GLY A 157 5.29 0.76 -16.92
N TYR A 158 4.28 1.41 -17.52
CA TYR A 158 4.23 2.88 -17.64
C TYR A 158 3.08 3.54 -16.91
N SER A 159 2.00 2.82 -16.67
CA SER A 159 0.84 3.34 -15.96
C SER A 159 1.01 3.13 -14.46
N PRO A 160 0.49 4.04 -13.61
CA PRO A 160 0.58 3.87 -12.17
C PRO A 160 -0.09 2.58 -11.69
N LEU A 161 0.55 1.92 -10.73
CA LEU A 161 -0.02 0.80 -9.97
C LEU A 161 -0.62 1.36 -8.68
N ARG A 162 -1.85 0.97 -8.36
CA ARG A 162 -2.47 1.28 -7.06
C ARG A 162 -3.18 0.07 -6.46
N GLY A 163 -2.86 -0.25 -5.21
CA GLY A 163 -3.51 -1.28 -4.41
C GLY A 163 -4.11 -0.71 -3.14
N ASP A 164 -5.35 -1.10 -2.81
CA ASP A 164 -5.91 -0.86 -1.48
C ASP A 164 -5.30 -1.84 -0.50
N ILE A 165 -4.66 -1.33 0.55
CA ILE A 165 -3.95 -2.14 1.54
C ILE A 165 -4.64 -2.11 2.90
N THR A 166 -5.76 -1.39 3.03
CA THR A 166 -6.44 -1.12 4.30
C THR A 166 -6.65 -2.38 5.15
N ASP A 167 -7.13 -3.46 4.53
CA ASP A 167 -7.57 -4.66 5.26
C ASP A 167 -6.43 -5.62 5.63
N VAL A 168 -5.20 -5.38 5.13
CA VAL A 168 -4.03 -6.27 5.33
C VAL A 168 -2.93 -5.64 6.18
N LEU A 169 -3.15 -4.43 6.70
CA LEU A 169 -2.20 -3.69 7.52
C LEU A 169 -2.24 -4.09 8.99
N ASN A 170 -1.07 -4.09 9.61
CA ASN A 170 -0.86 -4.11 11.05
C ASN A 170 -0.86 -2.66 11.56
N TYR A 171 -2.00 -2.19 12.07
CA TYR A 171 -2.11 -0.85 12.65
C TYR A 171 -1.42 -0.78 14.02
N GLY A 172 -0.62 0.26 14.23
CA GLY A 172 0.20 0.44 15.42
C GLY A 172 1.53 -0.31 15.39
N GLY A 173 1.99 -0.76 14.22
CA GLY A 173 3.27 -1.44 14.09
C GLY A 173 3.78 -1.55 12.65
N ALA A 174 4.81 -2.38 12.50
CA ALA A 174 5.53 -2.59 11.26
C ALA A 174 4.72 -3.37 10.22
N ASN A 175 4.86 -2.96 8.97
CA ASN A 175 4.30 -3.59 7.79
C ASN A 175 5.42 -3.85 6.79
N THR A 176 5.34 -4.97 6.08
CA THR A 176 6.31 -5.35 5.04
C THR A 176 5.69 -5.24 3.67
N ILE A 177 6.39 -4.58 2.76
CA ILE A 177 6.10 -4.55 1.32
C ILE A 177 7.08 -5.51 0.64
N ALA A 178 6.56 -6.36 -0.23
CA ALA A 178 7.36 -7.12 -1.18
C ALA A 178 6.85 -6.85 -2.60
N VAL A 179 7.77 -6.61 -3.53
CA VAL A 179 7.46 -6.40 -4.94
C VAL A 179 8.35 -7.32 -5.76
N ARG A 180 7.72 -8.16 -6.59
CA ARG A 180 8.39 -8.88 -7.66
C ARG A 180 8.18 -8.12 -8.96
N VAL A 181 9.25 -7.92 -9.71
CA VAL A 181 9.23 -7.27 -11.03
C VAL A 181 9.79 -8.24 -12.05
N ASP A 182 9.13 -8.38 -13.19
CA ASP A 182 9.50 -9.30 -14.26
C ASP A 182 9.63 -8.56 -15.59
N ALA A 183 10.87 -8.21 -15.92
CA ALA A 183 11.24 -7.53 -17.15
C ALA A 183 11.73 -8.52 -18.23
N THR A 184 11.22 -9.77 -18.23
CA THR A 184 11.57 -10.77 -19.25
C THR A 184 11.06 -10.38 -20.64
N LYS A 185 9.94 -9.65 -20.70
CA LYS A 185 9.37 -9.10 -21.93
C LYS A 185 9.64 -7.59 -22.02
N PHE A 186 9.35 -7.03 -23.19
CA PHE A 186 9.50 -5.62 -23.52
C PHE A 186 8.27 -5.14 -24.31
N ASP A 187 7.93 -3.86 -24.19
CA ASP A 187 6.72 -3.29 -24.80
C ASP A 187 7.05 -2.43 -26.04
N GLY A 188 8.24 -1.84 -26.10
CA GLY A 188 8.62 -0.82 -27.09
C GLY A 188 9.89 -1.07 -27.91
N TRP A 189 10.23 -0.06 -28.72
CA TRP A 189 11.41 0.00 -29.60
C TRP A 189 12.52 0.91 -29.03
N PHE A 190 12.56 1.09 -27.72
CA PHE A 190 13.49 1.97 -27.01
C PHE A 190 13.88 1.35 -25.66
N TYR A 191 14.93 1.90 -25.03
CA TYR A 191 15.36 1.43 -23.71
C TYR A 191 14.31 1.71 -22.65
N GLU A 192 13.76 0.66 -22.05
CA GLU A 192 12.65 0.76 -21.10
C GLU A 192 13.12 0.75 -19.63
N GLY A 193 14.31 0.19 -19.37
CA GLY A 193 14.81 -0.08 -18.03
C GLY A 193 14.18 -1.33 -17.42
N ALA A 194 14.45 -1.56 -16.13
CA ALA A 194 13.77 -2.59 -15.34
C ALA A 194 13.76 -2.21 -13.86
N GLY A 195 12.60 -2.30 -13.20
CA GLY A 195 12.46 -2.04 -11.78
C GLY A 195 11.40 -1.03 -11.39
N ILE A 196 11.43 -0.65 -10.12
CA ILE A 196 10.61 0.43 -9.56
C ILE A 196 11.27 1.76 -9.93
N TYR A 197 11.16 2.13 -11.20
CA TYR A 197 11.87 3.27 -11.80
C TYR A 197 11.15 4.62 -11.61
N ARG A 198 10.04 4.65 -10.84
CA ARG A 198 9.35 5.86 -10.41
C ARG A 198 8.96 5.79 -8.93
N HIS A 199 8.46 6.91 -8.39
CA HIS A 199 8.18 7.07 -6.97
C HIS A 199 7.12 6.12 -6.44
N VAL A 200 7.27 5.75 -5.16
CA VAL A 200 6.30 4.98 -4.39
C VAL A 200 5.78 5.82 -3.24
N SER A 201 4.48 5.72 -2.95
CA SER A 201 3.85 6.50 -1.89
C SER A 201 2.71 5.76 -1.21
N LEU A 202 2.51 6.10 0.07
CA LEU A 202 1.34 5.75 0.86
C LEU A 202 0.35 6.92 0.84
N GLU A 203 -0.83 6.70 0.26
CA GLU A 203 -1.92 7.67 0.29
C GLU A 203 -2.93 7.30 1.37
N LYS A 204 -3.30 8.27 2.20
CA LYS A 204 -4.30 8.08 3.27
C LYS A 204 -5.48 9.01 3.06
N THR A 205 -6.68 8.47 3.22
CA THR A 205 -7.92 9.24 3.16
C THR A 205 -8.84 8.89 4.32
N ALA A 206 -9.76 9.80 4.65
CA ALA A 206 -10.91 9.45 5.46
C ALA A 206 -11.68 8.25 4.85
N PRO A 207 -12.45 7.48 5.66
CA PRO A 207 -13.25 6.36 5.16
C PRO A 207 -14.23 6.77 4.06
N LEU A 208 -14.72 8.02 4.09
CA LEU A 208 -15.45 8.63 2.99
C LEU A 208 -14.58 9.73 2.36
N ALA A 209 -14.18 9.54 1.11
CA ALA A 209 -13.39 10.51 0.36
C ALA A 209 -13.67 10.39 -1.14
N ILE A 210 -13.31 11.44 -1.89
CA ILE A 210 -13.25 11.34 -3.35
C ILE A 210 -12.22 10.26 -3.68
N ALA A 211 -12.64 9.26 -4.45
CA ALA A 211 -11.75 8.19 -4.89
C ALA A 211 -10.54 8.80 -5.61
N PRO A 212 -9.32 8.39 -5.28
CA PRO A 212 -8.16 8.78 -6.07
C PRO A 212 -8.28 8.12 -7.47
N ILE A 213 -7.71 8.76 -8.50
CA ILE A 213 -7.94 8.41 -9.91
C ILE A 213 -7.82 6.89 -10.14
N PRO A 214 -8.86 6.21 -10.63
CA PRO A 214 -8.80 4.76 -10.82
C PRO A 214 -7.77 4.42 -11.89
N HIS A 215 -6.80 3.57 -11.55
CA HIS A 215 -5.93 2.91 -12.50
C HIS A 215 -6.39 1.46 -12.56
N THR A 216 -6.72 1.00 -13.76
CA THR A 216 -7.34 -0.30 -14.05
C THR A 216 -6.58 -1.44 -13.41
N ASN A 217 -7.24 -2.15 -12.49
CA ASN A 217 -6.94 -3.55 -12.19
C ASN A 217 -7.55 -4.37 -13.34
N ILE A 218 -6.72 -4.86 -14.26
CA ILE A 218 -7.10 -5.97 -15.14
C ILE A 218 -6.28 -7.19 -14.72
#